data_AF-A0A377KDP4-F1
#
_entry.id   AF-A0A377KDP4-F1
#
_cell.length_a   1.000
_cell.length_b   1.000
_cell.length_c   1.000
_cell.angle_alpha   90.00
_cell.angle_beta   90.00
_cell.angle_gamma   90.00
#
_symmetry.space_group_name_H-M   'P 1'
#
loop_
_entity.id
_entity.type
_entity.pdbx_description
1 polymer ?
#
loop_
_entity_poly.entity_id
_entity_poly.type
_entity_poly.pdbx_seq_one_letter_code
_entity_poly.pdbx_strand_id
1 'polypeptide(L)'
;MKVICDNRYFLIGINKTIEDVIQKNKINGVKNIIIISSPKTSDVFCFLQFNNINFRCSDTIFYAPPETFDFLRDIIHAPICNIKDLTKNNPLNNTHYIYRVKNSHYKLSLSGRQKEVLLMFLYGLSGKDIANNLGVSIKTVSSYKKSLMNRLYVSNDIQLFYKGLLLCR
;
A
#
# COMPACT_ATOMS: atom_id res chain seq x y z
N MET A 1 -6.90 -5.98 -21.15
CA MET A 1 -6.13 -5.29 -20.10
C MET A 1 -7.05 -4.26 -19.46
N LYS A 2 -7.21 -4.23 -18.14
CA LYS A 2 -7.98 -3.22 -17.41
C LYS A 2 -7.01 -2.23 -16.78
N VAL A 3 -7.22 -0.94 -17.00
CA VAL A 3 -6.44 0.12 -16.35
C VAL A 3 -7.33 0.84 -15.34
N ILE A 4 -6.86 0.97 -14.10
CA ILE A 4 -7.55 1.67 -13.02
C ILE A 4 -6.62 2.76 -12.53
N CYS A 5 -7.08 4.01 -12.47
CA CYS A 5 -6.27 5.13 -12.01
C CYS A 5 -7.06 5.98 -11.02
N ASP A 6 -6.40 6.45 -9.96
CA ASP A 6 -6.95 7.39 -8.99
C ASP A 6 -7.16 8.81 -9.57
N ASN A 7 -6.55 9.12 -10.72
CA ASN A 7 -6.63 10.42 -11.38
C ASN A 7 -6.89 10.28 -12.89
N ARG A 8 -8.10 10.70 -13.30
CA ARG A 8 -8.55 10.63 -14.68
C ARG A 8 -7.73 11.50 -15.64
N TYR A 9 -7.30 12.69 -15.23
CA TYR A 9 -6.51 13.59 -16.08
C TYR A 9 -5.10 13.05 -16.31
N PHE A 10 -4.50 12.49 -15.26
CA PHE A 10 -3.22 11.80 -15.38
C PHE A 10 -3.32 10.66 -16.39
N LEU A 11 -4.33 9.80 -16.25
CA LEU A 11 -4.57 8.68 -17.16
C LEU A 11 -4.69 9.11 -18.63
N ILE A 12 -5.44 10.18 -18.91
CA ILE A 12 -5.56 10.75 -20.26
C ILE A 12 -4.19 11.16 -20.80
N GLY A 13 -3.38 11.85 -19.98
CA GLY A 13 -2.07 12.35 -20.37
C GLY A 13 -1.05 11.25 -20.70
N ILE A 14 -1.19 10.06 -20.11
CA ILE A 14 -0.26 8.94 -20.33
C ILE A 14 -0.85 7.80 -21.18
N ASN A 15 -2.03 7.98 -21.80
CA ASN A 15 -2.73 6.89 -22.48
C ASN A 15 -1.87 6.24 -23.59
N LYS A 16 -1.16 7.05 -24.38
CA LYS A 16 -0.23 6.56 -25.41
C LYS A 16 0.91 5.75 -24.82
N THR A 17 1.49 6.19 -23.69
CA THR A 17 2.54 5.44 -22.99
C THR A 17 2.00 4.13 -22.43
N ILE A 18 0.77 4.10 -21.93
CA ILE A 18 0.14 2.87 -21.46
C ILE A 18 -0.07 1.90 -22.61
N GLU A 19 -0.55 2.35 -23.77
CA GLU A 19 -0.68 1.52 -24.96
C GLU A 19 0.68 0.95 -25.38
N ASP A 20 1.72 1.78 -25.39
CA ASP A 20 3.11 1.36 -25.62
C ASP A 20 3.58 0.33 -24.59
N VAL A 21 3.29 0.53 -23.31
CA VAL A 21 3.60 -0.41 -22.23
C VAL A 21 2.86 -1.71 -22.46
N ILE A 22 1.58 -1.69 -22.83
CA ILE A 22 0.77 -2.87 -23.13
C ILE A 22 1.30 -3.62 -24.36
N GLN A 23 1.72 -2.90 -25.40
CA GLN A 23 2.22 -3.48 -26.66
C GLN A 23 3.65 -3.99 -26.55
N LYS A 24 4.55 -3.26 -25.87
CA LYS A 24 5.97 -3.63 -25.67
C LYS A 24 6.12 -4.68 -24.58
N ASN A 25 5.29 -4.64 -23.54
CA ASN A 25 5.25 -5.71 -22.54
C ASN A 25 4.46 -6.89 -23.07
N LYS A 26 5.15 -7.85 -23.68
CA LYS A 26 4.77 -9.27 -23.64
C LYS A 26 4.87 -9.82 -22.21
N ILE A 27 4.39 -9.11 -21.18
CA ILE A 27 4.27 -9.70 -19.84
C ILE A 27 3.04 -10.61 -19.90
N ASN A 28 3.25 -11.81 -20.43
CA ASN A 28 2.25 -12.86 -20.51
C ASN A 28 1.56 -13.02 -19.15
N GLY A 29 0.25 -12.75 -19.12
CA GLY A 29 -0.58 -12.96 -17.95
C GLY A 29 -0.95 -11.71 -17.15
N VAL A 30 -0.36 -10.53 -17.39
CA VAL A 30 -0.87 -9.29 -16.76
C VAL A 30 -2.20 -8.90 -17.39
N LYS A 31 -3.23 -8.75 -16.54
CA LYS A 31 -4.59 -8.37 -16.91
C LYS A 31 -4.96 -6.99 -16.39
N ASN A 32 -4.31 -6.53 -15.31
CA ASN A 32 -4.66 -5.30 -14.60
C ASN A 32 -3.45 -4.38 -14.41
N ILE A 33 -3.62 -3.10 -14.73
CA ILE A 33 -2.67 -2.03 -14.38
C ILE A 33 -3.39 -1.09 -13.44
N ILE A 34 -2.84 -0.90 -12.24
CA ILE A 34 -3.40 0.02 -11.24
C ILE A 34 -2.41 1.16 -11.05
N ILE A 35 -2.89 2.39 -11.16
CA ILE A 35 -2.08 3.60 -11.13
C ILE A 35 -2.57 4.47 -9.98
N ILE A 36 -1.70 4.63 -8.99
CA ILE A 36 -1.86 5.56 -7.89
C ILE A 36 -0.98 6.76 -8.24
N SER A 37 -1.56 7.92 -8.48
CA SER A 37 -0.84 9.14 -8.83
C SER A 37 -0.66 10.08 -7.65
N SER A 38 -1.53 10.00 -6.64
CA SER A 38 -1.39 10.84 -5.45
C SER A 38 -0.24 10.37 -4.56
N PRO A 39 0.64 11.29 -4.10
CA PRO A 39 1.64 10.98 -3.08
C PRO A 39 1.06 10.99 -1.66
N LYS A 40 -0.19 11.42 -1.46
CA LYS A 40 -0.80 11.54 -0.14
C LYS A 40 -1.40 10.22 0.32
N THR A 41 -0.98 9.75 1.48
CA THR A 41 -1.49 8.49 2.06
C THR A 41 -3.01 8.45 2.23
N SER A 42 -3.66 9.58 2.52
CA SER A 42 -5.12 9.67 2.60
C SER A 42 -5.80 9.30 1.28
N ASP A 43 -5.26 9.78 0.18
CA ASP A 43 -5.85 9.58 -1.15
C ASP A 43 -5.63 8.14 -1.59
N VAL A 44 -4.43 7.60 -1.32
CA VAL A 44 -4.12 6.19 -1.51
C VAL A 44 -5.06 5.29 -0.70
N PHE A 45 -5.28 5.61 0.58
CA PHE A 45 -6.22 4.90 1.42
C PHE A 45 -7.63 4.94 0.84
N CYS A 46 -8.16 6.12 0.54
CA CYS A 46 -9.50 6.27 -0.05
C CYS A 46 -9.64 5.50 -1.37
N PHE A 47 -8.61 5.54 -2.22
CA PHE A 47 -8.59 4.82 -3.48
C PHE A 47 -8.70 3.30 -3.27
N LEU A 48 -7.85 2.73 -2.42
CA LEU A 48 -7.86 1.29 -2.11
C LEU A 48 -9.11 0.88 -1.31
N GLN A 49 -9.61 1.75 -0.43
CA GLN A 49 -10.77 1.50 0.42
C GLN A 49 -12.05 1.47 -0.41
N PHE A 50 -12.34 2.53 -1.16
CA PHE A 50 -13.69 2.72 -1.69
C PHE A 50 -13.89 2.20 -3.12
N ASN A 51 -12.83 1.81 -3.82
CA ASN A 51 -12.94 1.35 -5.21
C ASN A 51 -13.00 -0.18 -5.37
N ASN A 52 -13.12 -0.95 -4.27
CA ASN A 52 -13.21 -2.42 -4.27
C ASN A 52 -12.24 -3.08 -5.27
N ILE A 53 -10.98 -2.64 -5.22
CA ILE A 53 -9.98 -3.03 -6.20
C ILE A 53 -9.55 -4.46 -5.90
N ASN A 54 -10.21 -5.42 -6.55
CA ASN A 54 -9.83 -6.81 -6.51
C ASN A 54 -8.73 -7.06 -7.53
N PHE A 55 -7.57 -7.51 -7.07
CA PHE A 55 -6.43 -7.84 -7.92
C PHE A 55 -5.78 -9.17 -7.51
N ARG A 56 -5.19 -9.87 -8.49
CA ARG A 56 -4.36 -11.03 -8.22
C ARG A 56 -2.90 -10.66 -8.43
N CYS A 57 -2.06 -11.07 -7.49
CA CYS A 57 -0.61 -10.84 -7.52
C CYS A 57 0.03 -11.26 -8.85
N SER A 58 -0.47 -12.33 -9.45
CA SER A 58 0.06 -12.93 -10.69
C SER A 58 -0.30 -12.17 -11.96
N ASP A 59 -1.33 -11.32 -11.95
CA ASP A 59 -1.86 -10.66 -13.14
C ASP A 59 -2.00 -9.14 -13.02
N THR A 60 -1.43 -8.55 -11.98
CA THR A 60 -1.61 -7.13 -11.68
C THR A 60 -0.27 -6.44 -11.45
N ILE A 61 -0.10 -5.25 -12.05
CA ILE A 61 1.03 -4.36 -11.79
C ILE A 61 0.50 -3.04 -11.23
N PHE A 62 1.18 -2.53 -10.21
CA PHE A 62 0.93 -1.21 -9.65
C PHE A 62 1.98 -0.21 -10.11
N TYR A 63 1.56 1.02 -10.37
CA TYR A 63 2.42 2.18 -10.50
C TYR A 63 2.05 3.16 -9.40
N ALA A 64 3.03 3.62 -8.62
CA ALA A 64 2.80 4.57 -7.54
C ALA A 64 4.00 5.53 -7.36
N PRO A 65 3.81 6.68 -6.68
CA PRO A 65 4.91 7.55 -6.32
C PRO A 65 5.78 6.85 -5.26
N PRO A 66 7.12 6.96 -5.33
CA PRO A 66 8.03 6.33 -4.36
C PRO A 66 7.70 6.62 -2.90
N GLU A 67 7.16 7.81 -2.62
CA GLU A 67 6.73 8.28 -1.31
C GLU A 67 5.65 7.40 -0.68
N THR A 68 4.90 6.65 -1.50
CA THR A 68 3.81 5.78 -1.06
C THR A 68 4.25 4.33 -0.84
N PHE A 69 5.47 3.96 -1.25
CA PHE A 69 5.88 2.55 -1.27
C PHE A 69 5.89 1.90 0.11
N ASP A 70 6.35 2.61 1.13
CA ASP A 70 6.35 2.12 2.51
C ASP A 70 4.92 1.92 3.05
N PHE A 71 4.01 2.82 2.70
CA PHE A 71 2.60 2.67 3.05
C PHE A 71 1.98 1.45 2.35
N LEU A 72 2.19 1.33 1.03
CA LEU A 72 1.65 0.25 0.19
C LEU A 72 2.25 -1.12 0.48
N ARG A 73 3.46 -1.16 1.06
CA ARG A 73 4.10 -2.37 1.53
C ARG A 73 3.13 -3.15 2.43
N ASP A 74 3.10 -4.46 2.28
CA ASP A 74 2.23 -5.38 3.04
C ASP A 74 0.73 -5.28 2.72
N ILE A 75 0.25 -4.17 2.15
CA ILE A 75 -1.13 -4.01 1.66
C ILE A 75 -1.25 -4.63 0.26
N ILE A 76 -0.27 -4.34 -0.60
CA ILE A 76 -0.24 -4.79 -1.99
C ILE A 76 0.73 -5.96 -2.13
N HIS A 77 0.19 -7.11 -2.51
CA HIS A 77 0.97 -8.32 -2.78
C HIS A 77 1.36 -8.48 -4.26
N ALA A 78 1.46 -7.37 -5.00
CA ALA A 78 1.77 -7.33 -6.43
C ALA A 78 3.02 -6.46 -6.69
N PRO A 79 3.67 -6.58 -7.86
CA PRO A 79 4.77 -5.68 -8.24
C PRO A 79 4.33 -4.22 -8.19
N ILE A 80 5.14 -3.36 -7.55
CA ILE A 80 4.96 -1.90 -7.53
C ILE A 80 6.13 -1.27 -8.28
N CYS A 81 5.80 -0.52 -9.33
CA CYS A 81 6.72 0.23 -10.16
C CYS A 81 6.61 1.73 -9.85
N ASN A 82 7.64 2.50 -10.20
CA ASN A 82 7.63 3.94 -10.05
C ASN A 82 6.72 4.57 -11.09
N ILE A 83 5.77 5.41 -10.66
CA ILE A 83 4.88 6.11 -11.59
C ILE A 83 5.64 6.98 -12.61
N LYS A 84 6.84 7.45 -12.27
CA LYS A 84 7.69 8.22 -13.20
C LYS A 84 8.04 7.42 -14.46
N ASP A 85 8.04 6.09 -14.40
CA ASP A 85 8.29 5.21 -15.55
C ASP A 85 7.17 5.29 -16.61
N LEU A 86 5.99 5.81 -16.25
CA LEU A 86 4.90 6.09 -17.21
C LEU A 86 5.03 7.47 -17.88
N THR A 87 5.90 8.34 -17.36
CA THR A 87 6.07 9.72 -17.84
C THR A 87 7.37 9.95 -18.57
N LYS A 88 8.44 9.24 -18.19
CA LYS A 88 9.71 9.26 -18.91
C LYS A 88 9.61 8.22 -20.03
N ASN A 89 9.96 8.59 -21.26
CA ASN A 89 10.12 7.67 -22.39
C ASN A 89 11.32 6.71 -22.19
N ASN A 90 11.43 6.10 -21.01
CA ASN A 90 12.46 5.14 -20.69
C ASN A 90 11.96 3.75 -21.08
N PRO A 91 12.73 2.97 -21.87
CA PRO A 91 12.43 1.57 -22.03
C PRO A 91 12.46 0.90 -20.65
N LEU A 92 11.45 0.08 -20.36
CA LEU A 92 11.27 -0.70 -19.12
C LEU A 92 12.47 -1.60 -18.73
N ASN A 93 13.57 -1.56 -19.48
CA ASN A 93 14.81 -2.31 -19.24
C ASN A 93 15.65 -1.72 -18.10
N ASN A 94 15.37 -0.50 -17.62
CA ASN A 94 15.98 0.04 -16.40
C ASN A 94 15.20 -0.39 -15.15
N THR A 95 15.06 -1.69 -14.96
CA THR A 95 14.36 -2.36 -13.84
C THR A 95 15.02 -2.17 -12.46
N HIS A 96 15.89 -1.17 -12.30
CA HIS A 96 16.61 -0.88 -11.05
C HIS A 96 15.68 -0.44 -9.90
N TYR A 97 14.41 -0.14 -10.20
CA TYR A 97 13.40 0.28 -9.22
C TYR A 97 12.13 -0.58 -9.26
N ILE A 98 12.17 -1.79 -9.83
CA ILE A 98 11.06 -2.72 -9.58
C ILE A 98 11.14 -3.13 -8.12
N TYR A 99 10.37 -2.42 -7.28
CA TYR A 99 10.02 -2.91 -5.97
C TYR A 99 9.07 -4.09 -6.22
N ARG A 100 9.65 -5.25 -6.49
CA ARG A 100 9.02 -6.50 -6.11
C ARG A 100 8.91 -6.37 -4.61
N VAL A 101 7.72 -5.99 -4.13
CA VAL A 101 7.38 -6.13 -2.73
C VAL A 101 7.60 -7.60 -2.47
N LYS A 102 8.79 -7.96 -1.99
CA LYS A 102 9.12 -9.28 -1.46
C LYS A 102 8.32 -9.37 -0.16
N ASN A 103 7.01 -9.42 -0.29
CA ASN A 103 6.20 -10.19 0.63
C ASN A 103 6.57 -11.63 0.28
N SER A 104 7.73 -12.08 0.78
CA SER A 104 7.91 -13.49 1.02
C SER A 104 6.64 -13.95 1.72
N HIS A 105 6.16 -15.13 1.35
CA HIS A 105 4.83 -15.69 1.64
C HIS A 105 4.33 -15.63 3.10
N TYR A 106 5.09 -15.04 4.01
CA TYR A 106 4.69 -14.59 5.32
C TYR A 106 3.85 -13.31 5.19
N LYS A 107 2.53 -13.49 5.13
CA LYS A 107 1.55 -12.55 5.69
C LYS A 107 2.20 -11.82 6.86
N LEU A 108 2.32 -10.49 6.84
CA LEU A 108 3.01 -9.75 7.90
C LEU A 108 2.37 -10.11 9.25
N SER A 109 2.98 -11.05 9.95
CA SER A 109 2.42 -11.56 11.19
C SER A 109 2.79 -10.56 12.26
N LEU A 110 1.99 -9.50 12.37
CA LEU A 110 1.89 -8.78 13.64
C LEU A 110 1.73 -9.82 14.74
N SER A 111 2.51 -9.70 15.82
CA SER A 111 2.35 -10.58 16.97
C SER A 111 0.91 -10.53 17.48
N GLY A 112 0.46 -11.56 18.20
CA GLY A 112 -0.90 -11.56 18.77
C GLY A 112 -1.17 -10.27 19.55
N ARG A 113 -0.18 -9.82 20.34
CA ARG A 113 -0.23 -8.57 21.08
C ARG A 113 -0.29 -7.31 20.21
N GLN A 114 0.51 -7.27 19.13
CA GLN A 114 0.48 -6.16 18.19
C GLN A 114 -0.87 -6.05 17.48
N LYS A 115 -1.46 -7.18 17.06
CA LYS A 115 -2.81 -7.20 16.46
C LYS A 115 -3.87 -6.73 17.44
N GLU A 116 -3.84 -7.23 18.67
CA GLU A 116 -4.77 -6.85 19.72
C GLU A 116 -4.73 -5.33 19.98
N VAL A 117 -3.54 -4.77 20.20
CA VAL A 117 -3.36 -3.32 20.41
C VAL A 117 -3.81 -2.52 19.19
N LEU A 118 -3.48 -2.95 17.97
CA LEU A 118 -3.92 -2.29 16.74
C LEU A 118 -5.46 -2.28 16.63
N LEU A 119 -6.11 -3.42 16.87
CA LEU A 119 -7.57 -3.52 16.83
C LEU A 119 -8.22 -2.61 17.87
N MET A 120 -7.71 -2.56 19.11
CA MET A 120 -8.22 -1.65 20.13
C MET A 120 -8.14 -0.18 19.69
N PHE A 121 -7.04 0.24 19.08
CA PHE A 121 -6.95 1.59 18.50
C PHE A 121 -7.96 1.81 17.38
N LEU A 122 -8.14 0.83 16.48
CA LEU A 122 -9.11 0.93 15.38
C LEU A 122 -10.56 0.98 15.89
N TYR A 123 -10.86 0.39 17.04
CA TYR A 123 -12.15 0.50 17.74
C TYR A 123 -12.32 1.82 18.51
N GLY A 124 -11.33 2.72 18.46
CA GLY A 124 -11.40 4.05 19.08
C GLY A 124 -11.02 4.09 20.56
N LEU A 125 -10.41 3.03 21.11
CA LEU A 125 -9.95 3.04 22.49
C LEU A 125 -8.75 3.98 22.65
N SER A 126 -8.74 4.75 23.74
CA SER A 126 -7.59 5.60 24.08
C SER A 126 -6.43 4.76 24.63
N GLY A 127 -5.22 5.33 24.66
CA GLY A 127 -4.07 4.66 25.27
C GLY A 127 -4.28 4.31 26.76
N LYS A 128 -5.17 5.05 27.46
CA LYS A 128 -5.58 4.77 28.84
C LYS A 128 -6.52 3.57 28.91
N ASP A 129 -7.51 3.50 28.03
CA ASP A 129 -8.46 2.37 27.98
C ASP A 129 -7.73 1.07 27.63
N ILE A 130 -6.82 1.14 26.65
CA ILE A 130 -5.96 0.02 26.28
C ILE A 130 -5.10 -0.41 27.49
N ALA A 131 -4.46 0.54 28.19
CA ALA A 131 -3.64 0.23 29.36
C ALA A 131 -4.44 -0.53 30.43
N ASN A 132 -5.66 -0.08 30.72
CA ASN A 132 -6.58 -0.72 31.65
C ASN A 132 -7.00 -2.12 31.18
N ASN A 133 -7.43 -2.25 29.93
CA ASN A 133 -7.86 -3.53 29.35
C ASN A 133 -6.74 -4.57 29.36
N LEU A 134 -5.50 -4.12 29.22
CA LEU A 134 -4.33 -4.96 29.08
C LEU A 134 -3.57 -5.19 30.39
N GLY A 135 -3.95 -4.53 31.48
CA GLY A 135 -3.25 -4.59 32.76
C GLY A 135 -1.81 -4.07 32.71
N VAL A 136 -1.53 -3.07 31.86
CA VAL A 136 -0.18 -2.51 31.66
C VAL A 136 -0.17 -0.99 31.85
N SER A 137 1.02 -0.39 31.89
CA SER A 137 1.13 1.07 31.94
C SER A 137 0.80 1.73 30.59
N ILE A 138 0.34 2.98 30.62
CA ILE A 138 0.16 3.81 29.41
C ILE A 138 1.48 3.92 28.62
N LYS A 139 2.62 3.99 29.31
CA LYS A 139 3.95 4.00 28.69
C LYS A 139 4.20 2.72 27.88
N THR A 140 3.75 1.57 28.39
CA THR A 140 3.82 0.29 27.68
C THR A 140 2.99 0.31 26.40
N VAL A 141 1.77 0.87 26.46
CA VAL A 141 0.91 1.05 25.27
C VAL A 141 1.57 1.95 24.23
N SER A 142 2.19 3.06 24.65
CA SER A 142 2.95 3.94 23.75
C SER A 142 4.11 3.21 23.07
N SER A 143 4.82 2.34 23.80
CA SER A 143 5.87 1.48 23.24
C SER A 143 5.31 0.47 22.23
N TYR A 144 4.15 -0.14 22.51
CA TYR A 144 3.47 -1.01 21.54
C TYR A 144 3.07 -0.26 20.27
N LYS A 145 2.50 0.95 20.40
CA LYS A 145 2.14 1.79 19.24
C LYS A 145 3.38 2.14 18.42
N LYS A 146 4.48 2.56 19.04
CA LYS A 146 5.74 2.85 18.34
C LYS A 146 6.30 1.62 17.63
N SER A 147 6.25 0.45 18.27
CA SER A 147 6.65 -0.82 17.66
C SER A 147 5.78 -1.16 16.44
N LEU A 148 4.46 -0.97 16.54
CA LEU A 148 3.52 -1.14 15.43
C LEU A 148 3.84 -0.21 14.26
N MET A 149 4.06 1.08 14.52
CA MET A 149 4.38 2.08 13.50
C MET A 149 5.67 1.72 12.75
N ASN A 150 6.71 1.34 13.49
CA ASN A 150 7.97 0.88 12.90
C ASN A 150 7.78 -0.38 12.05
N ARG A 151 6.96 -1.34 12.53
CA ARG A 151 6.70 -2.60 11.83
C ARG A 151 5.92 -2.39 10.53
N LEU A 152 4.99 -1.44 10.54
CA LEU A 152 4.10 -1.13 9.42
C LEU A 152 4.64 -0.02 8.52
N TYR A 153 5.85 0.50 8.78
CA TYR A 153 6.49 1.56 7.99
C TYR A 153 5.61 2.81 7.88
N VAL A 154 5.03 3.25 9.01
CA VAL A 154 4.17 4.45 9.09
C VAL A 154 4.70 5.42 10.14
N SER A 155 4.51 6.72 9.91
CA SER A 155 5.14 7.77 10.71
C SER A 155 4.19 8.49 11.69
N ASN A 156 2.88 8.29 11.55
CA ASN A 156 1.88 8.93 12.40
C ASN A 156 0.65 8.04 12.63
N ASP A 157 -0.17 8.42 13.60
CA ASP A 157 -1.37 7.67 14.01
C ASP A 157 -2.38 7.52 12.86
N ILE A 158 -2.54 8.56 12.03
CA ILE A 158 -3.47 8.52 10.89
C ILE A 158 -3.04 7.46 9.88
N GLN A 159 -1.75 7.42 9.51
CA GLN A 159 -1.21 6.39 8.62
C GLN A 159 -1.31 5.00 9.24
N LEU A 160 -1.08 4.87 10.55
CA LEU A 160 -1.27 3.62 11.27
C LEU A 160 -2.71 3.12 11.16
N PHE A 161 -3.69 4.01 11.33
CA PHE A 161 -5.10 3.64 11.24
C PHE A 161 -5.52 3.30 9.82
N TYR A 162 -5.13 4.09 8.82
CA TYR A 162 -5.38 3.78 7.41
C TYR A 162 -4.80 2.43 7.00
N LYS A 163 -3.54 2.16 7.36
CA LYS A 163 -2.90 0.87 7.07
C LYS A 163 -3.55 -0.27 7.84
N GLY A 164 -3.88 -0.06 9.11
CA GLY A 164 -4.58 -1.03 9.95
C GLY A 164 -5.94 -1.44 9.36
N LEU A 165 -6.74 -0.47 8.92
CA LEU A 165 -8.02 -0.73 8.25
C LEU A 165 -7.85 -1.54 6.96
N LEU A 166 -6.81 -1.25 6.17
CA LEU A 166 -6.55 -1.99 4.94
C LEU A 166 -6.04 -3.42 5.18
N LEU A 167 -5.34 -3.67 6.31
CA LEU A 167 -4.80 -4.98 6.67
C LEU A 167 -5.80 -5.88 7.42
N CYS A 168 -6.76 -5.28 8.14
CA CYS A 168 -7.79 -5.99 8.92
C CYS A 168 -9.10 -6.22 8.13
N ARG A 169 -9.07 -5.95 6.82
CA ARG A 169 -10.16 -6.23 5.87
C ARG A 169 -10.39 -7.70 5.61
#